data_AF-A0AA43J7I0-F1
#
_entry.id   AF-A0AA43J7I0-F1
#
_cell.length_a   1.000
_cell.length_b   1.000
_cell.length_c   1.000
_cell.angle_alpha   90.00
_cell.angle_beta   90.00
_cell.angle_gamma   90.00
#
_symmetry.space_group_name_H-M   'P 1'
#
loop_
_entity.id
_entity.type
_entity.pdbx_description
1 polymer ?
#
loop_
_entity_poly.entity_id
_entity_poly.type
_entity_poly.pdbx_seq_one_letter_code
_entity_poly.pdbx_strand_id
1 'polypeptide(L)' 'MREHYDFSKMKGRKNPYVKYLKQPVTMRLDRDTVAYFKSIAEEMGIPYQSLINLYLRDCAMHHRKLHMKWAS' A
#
# COMPACT_ATOMS: atom_id res chain seq x y z
N MET A 1 12.76 -25.79 18.49
CA MET A 1 11.59 -26.14 17.64
C MET A 1 10.65 -26.97 18.49
N ARG A 2 9.36 -26.66 18.57
CA ARG A 2 8.43 -27.37 19.47
C ARG A 2 8.17 -28.78 18.94
N GLU A 3 8.34 -29.81 19.77
CA GLU A 3 8.29 -31.24 19.41
C GLU A 3 6.95 -31.73 18.83
N HIS A 4 5.87 -30.98 19.05
CA HIS A 4 4.52 -31.36 18.62
C HIS A 4 4.17 -30.92 17.18
N TYR A 5 5.07 -30.26 16.46
CA TYR A 5 4.86 -29.96 15.05
C TYR A 5 5.55 -31.01 14.17
N ASP A 6 4.80 -32.06 13.81
CA ASP A 6 5.21 -33.02 12.78
C ASP A 6 4.93 -32.45 11.39
N PHE A 7 5.89 -31.66 10.89
CA PHE A 7 5.82 -31.00 9.58
C PHE A 7 5.73 -31.99 8.40
N SER A 8 6.00 -33.29 8.62
CA SER A 8 5.90 -34.32 7.58
C SER A 8 4.44 -34.69 7.25
N LYS A 9 3.51 -34.52 8.20
CA LYS A 9 2.08 -34.85 8.04
C LYS A 9 1.20 -33.63 7.73
N MET A 10 1.78 -32.43 7.81
CA MET A 10 1.07 -31.19 7.58
C MET A 10 1.02 -30.88 6.07
N LYS A 11 -0.14 -31.06 5.42
CA LYS A 11 -0.35 -30.47 4.09
C LYS A 11 -0.21 -28.96 4.22
N GLY A 12 0.86 -28.40 3.67
CA GLY A 12 1.18 -26.97 3.75
C GLY A 12 0.01 -26.11 3.29
N ARG A 13 -0.77 -25.58 4.23
CA ARG A 13 -1.90 -24.71 3.94
C ARG A 13 -1.34 -23.33 3.61
N LYS A 14 -1.53 -22.87 2.37
CA LYS A 14 -1.10 -21.52 1.96
C LYS A 14 -1.70 -20.50 2.92
N ASN A 15 -0.85 -19.65 3.50
CA ASN A 15 -1.27 -18.66 4.49
C ASN A 15 -2.38 -17.78 3.86
N PRO A 16 -3.60 -17.74 4.42
CA PRO A 16 -4.72 -16.99 3.84
C PRO A 16 -4.52 -15.48 3.88
N TYR A 17 -3.54 -14.99 4.65
CA TYR A 17 -3.22 -13.58 4.80
C TYR A 17 -2.23 -13.04 3.75
N VAL A 18 -1.68 -13.90 2.89
CA VAL A 18 -0.74 -13.48 1.82
C VAL A 18 -1.34 -12.43 0.88
N LYS A 19 -2.66 -12.44 0.69
CA LYS A 19 -3.39 -11.45 -0.12
C LYS A 19 -3.44 -10.05 0.49
N TYR A 20 -3.12 -9.91 1.78
CA TYR A 20 -3.09 -8.63 2.48
C TYR A 20 -1.67 -8.11 2.69
N LEU A 21 -0.66 -8.86 2.24
CA LEU A 21 0.73 -8.41 2.29
C LEU A 21 0.90 -7.23 1.35
N LYS A 22 1.38 -6.12 1.90
CA LYS A 22 1.78 -4.96 1.09
C LYS A 22 2.98 -5.37 0.24
N GLN A 23 2.89 -5.15 -1.07
CA GLN A 23 4.04 -5.28 -1.95
C GLN A 23 4.91 -4.02 -1.80
N PRO A 24 6.19 -4.13 -1.42
CA PRO A 24 7.08 -2.99 -1.38
C PRO A 24 7.33 -2.50 -2.80
N VAL A 25 7.11 -1.21 -3.04
CA VAL A 25 7.37 -0.55 -4.33
C VAL A 25 8.19 0.71 -4.09
N THR A 26 9.18 0.96 -4.94
CA THR A 26 9.91 2.23 -4.95
C THR A 26 9.26 3.13 -5.99
N MET A 27 8.65 4.22 -5.54
CA MET A 27 7.98 5.21 -6.39
C MET A 27 8.70 6.55 -6.27
N ARG A 28 9.03 7.18 -7.40
CA ARG A 28 9.51 8.56 -7.42
C ARG A 28 8.31 9.49 -7.39
N LEU A 29 8.34 10.45 -6.48
CA LEU A 29 7.30 11.47 -6.31
C LEU A 29 7.98 12.83 -6.35
N ASP A 30 7.28 13.82 -6.91
CA ASP A 30 7.75 15.19 -6.92
C ASP A 30 7.83 15.74 -5.50
N ARG A 31 8.79 16.65 -5.28
CA ARG A 31 9.04 17.24 -3.96
C ARG A 31 7.79 17.90 -3.38
N ASP A 32 7.03 18.59 -4.23
CA ASP A 32 5.82 19.31 -3.84
C ASP A 32 4.70 18.36 -3.44
N THR A 33 4.54 17.25 -4.16
CA THR A 33 3.59 16.18 -3.80
C THR A 33 3.93 15.58 -2.44
N VAL A 34 5.22 15.30 -2.19
CA VAL A 34 5.66 14.78 -0.88
C VAL A 34 5.41 15.80 0.23
N ALA A 35 5.66 17.08 -0.01
CA ALA A 35 5.41 18.14 0.98
C ALA A 35 3.91 18.25 1.33
N TYR A 36 3.04 18.21 0.32
CA TYR A 36 1.58 18.22 0.50
C TYR A 36 1.08 17.05 1.34
N PHE A 37 1.51 15.82 1.03
CA PHE A 37 1.08 14.66 1.83
C PHE A 37 1.68 14.65 3.24
N LYS A 38 2.83 15.30 3.47
CA LYS A 38 3.39 15.46 4.82
C LYS A 38 2.58 16.41 5.68
N SER A 39 2.13 17.55 5.16
CA SER A 39 1.33 18.50 5.95
C SER A 39 -0.01 17.87 6.36
N ILE A 40 -0.68 17.18 5.45
CA ILE A 40 -1.95 16.50 5.76
C ILE A 40 -1.74 15.34 6.73
N ALA A 41 -0.63 14.62 6.60
CA ALA A 41 -0.25 13.55 7.52
C ALA A 41 -0.05 14.05 8.96
N GLU A 42 0.55 15.23 9.13
CA GLU A 42 0.72 15.88 10.44
C GLU A 42 -0.63 16.26 11.05
N GLU A 43 -1.55 16.83 10.26
CA GLU A 43 -2.90 17.19 10.71
C GLU A 43 -3.74 15.95 11.10
N MET A 44 -3.64 14.87 10.33
CA MET A 44 -4.41 13.63 10.57
C MET A 44 -3.75 12.67 11.57
N GLY A 45 -2.51 12.95 11.99
CA GLY A 45 -1.75 12.10 12.91
C GLY A 45 -1.40 10.72 12.35
N ILE A 46 -1.30 10.57 11.02
CA ILE A 46 -0.95 9.30 10.37
C ILE A 46 0.28 9.44 9.47
N PRO A 47 1.09 8.39 9.26
CA PRO A 47 2.26 8.49 8.39
C PRO A 47 1.89 8.85 6.94
N TYR A 48 2.64 9.79 6.32
CA TYR A 48 2.40 10.22 4.94
C TYR A 48 2.40 9.07 3.92
N GLN A 49 3.22 8.03 4.14
CA GLN A 49 3.24 6.83 3.30
C GLN A 49 1.92 6.04 3.38
N SER A 50 1.33 5.95 4.57
CA SER A 50 0.02 5.31 4.77
C SER A 50 -1.08 6.15 4.12
N LEU A 51 -1.02 7.48 4.26
CA LEU A 51 -1.95 8.41 3.63
C LEU A 51 -1.92 8.30 2.10
N ILE A 52 -0.75 8.33 1.48
CA ILE A 52 -0.60 8.12 0.03
C ILE A 52 -1.26 6.80 -0.40
N ASN A 53 -0.98 5.71 0.32
CA ASN A 53 -1.57 4.41 0.00
C ASN A 53 -3.11 4.40 0.13
N LEU A 54 -3.68 5.12 1.09
CA LEU A 54 -5.13 5.27 1.24
C LEU A 54 -5.73 6.03 0.05
N TYR A 55 -5.11 7.12 -0.39
CA TYR A 55 -5.55 7.88 -1.56
C TYR A 55 -5.45 7.06 -2.86
N LEU A 56 -4.37 6.29 -3.04
CA LEU A 56 -4.25 5.38 -4.19
C LEU A 56 -5.33 4.29 -4.17
N ARG A 57 -5.68 3.77 -2.99
CA ARG A 57 -6.78 2.82 -2.83
C ARG A 57 -8.13 3.46 -3.17
N ASP A 58 -8.39 4.68 -2.70
CA ASP A 58 -9.60 5.43 -3.04
C ASP A 58 -9.73 5.64 -4.56
N CYS A 59 -8.62 6.05 -5.20
CA CYS A 59 -8.54 6.24 -6.65
C CYS A 59 -8.91 4.96 -7.42
N ALA A 60 -8.37 3.81 -6.98
CA ALA A 60 -8.67 2.52 -7.59
C ALA A 60 -10.12 2.07 -7.35
N MET A 61 -10.66 2.28 -6.14
CA MET A 61 -12.03 1.93 -5.79
C MET A 61 -13.07 2.75 -6.57
N HIS A 62 -12.78 4.03 -6.81
CA HIS A 62 -13.65 4.93 -7.56
C HIS A 62 -13.36 4.95 -9.06
N HIS A 63 -12.45 4.09 -9.55
CA HIS A 63 -12.04 4.02 -10.95
C HIS A 63 -11.69 5.40 -11.56
N ARG A 64 -11.08 6.28 -10.77
CA ARG A 64 -10.72 7.62 -11.23
C ARG A 64 -9.69 7.48 -12.35
N LYS A 65 -9.96 8.09 -13.49
CA LYS A 65 -9.04 8.15 -14.63
C LYS A 65 -8.41 9.52 -14.68
N LEU A 66 -7.10 9.57 -14.96
CA LEU A 66 -6.41 10.82 -15.20
C LEU A 66 -6.96 11.44 -16.49
N HIS A 67 -7.67 12.55 -16.36
CA HIS A 67 -8.06 13.36 -17.50
C HIS A 67 -6.97 14.40 -17.77
N MET A 68 -5.96 14.02 -18.53
CA MET A 68 -4.91 14.93 -18.98
C MET A 68 -5.03 15.13 -20.49
N LYS A 69 -5.23 16.38 -20.90
CA LYS A 69 -5.00 16.79 -22.29
C LYS A 69 -3.52 17.10 -22.40
N TRP A 70 -2.78 16.26 -23.12
CA TRP A 70 -1.41 16.59 -23.50
C TRP A 70 -1.46 17.85 -24.36
N ALA A 71 -0.82 18.93 -23.93
CA ALA A 71 -0.56 20.06 -24.81
C ALA A 71 0.32 19.54 -25.95
N SER A 72 -0.21 19.60 -27.17
CA SER A 72 0.52 19.29 -28.40
C SER A 72 1.49 20.41 -28.74
#